data_AF-A0A914BI11-F1
#
_entry.id   AF-A0A914BI11-F1
#
_cell.length_a   1.000
_cell.length_b   1.000
_cell.length_c   1.000
_cell.angle_alpha   90.00
_cell.angle_beta   90.00
_cell.angle_gamma   90.00
#
_symmetry.space_group_name_H-M   'P 1'
#
loop_
_entity.id
_entity.type
_entity.pdbx_description
1 polymer ?
#
loop_
_entity_poly.entity_id
_entity_poly.type
_entity_poly.pdbx_seq_one_letter_code
_entity_poly.pdbx_strand_id
1 'polypeptide(L)'
;MMYGEIYDCPIPDPEYPCFYYKHAFNPVFRVLDVMTGKSSLFTGQYNMKVIGGSAEGPGSIEYFNGEQLQQFNLQNGLGPTIWKPEDSNGHSNGSVPIFQHDCSGIVWRCEQGSPCASVPMHFPWPPEYYFVIEVTNRQVDLYSTYCEFSTEFTIKVHGLELSKYDLMAIVGWSLVFSLVFITIFVTCHQHKSGDTKTHRQKRKTSRVVPMPTITEVDISDDSETEEVINIVEGQGFEALPSEDTINRSRISTR
;
A
#
# COMPACT_ATOMS: atom_id res chain seq x y z
N MET A 1 27.93 -4.34 -5.83
CA MET A 1 26.72 -3.70 -5.25
C MET A 1 26.02 -2.95 -6.37
N MET A 2 24.75 -3.23 -6.63
CA MET A 2 23.95 -2.44 -7.58
C MET A 2 23.34 -1.26 -6.84
N TYR A 3 23.51 -0.04 -7.36
CA TYR A 3 23.05 1.20 -6.74
C TYR A 3 21.51 1.38 -6.72
N GLY A 4 20.73 0.36 -7.10
CA GLY A 4 19.27 0.41 -7.23
C GLY A 4 18.48 0.03 -5.96
N GLU A 5 19.10 -0.59 -4.96
CA GLU A 5 18.38 -1.16 -3.79
C GLU A 5 18.36 -0.23 -2.55
N ILE A 6 19.05 0.92 -2.61
CA ILE A 6 19.15 1.87 -1.47
C ILE A 6 17.99 2.88 -1.48
N TYR A 7 17.43 3.18 -2.66
CA TYR A 7 16.34 4.14 -2.86
C TYR A 7 15.06 3.44 -3.33
N ASP A 8 14.59 2.45 -2.57
CA ASP A 8 13.44 1.56 -2.89
C ASP A 8 12.06 2.25 -2.71
N CYS A 9 11.93 3.48 -3.20
CA CYS A 9 10.77 4.32 -2.93
C CYS A 9 9.54 3.91 -3.77
N PRO A 10 8.35 3.70 -3.17
CA PRO A 10 7.13 3.40 -3.91
C PRO A 10 6.70 4.54 -4.85
N ILE A 11 6.92 5.78 -4.41
CA ILE A 11 6.73 7.00 -5.19
C ILE A 11 8.01 7.84 -5.05
N PRO A 12 8.92 7.81 -6.04
CA PRO A 12 10.17 8.56 -5.99
C PRO A 12 9.91 10.05 -6.11
N ASP A 13 10.59 10.82 -5.26
CA ASP A 13 10.60 12.28 -5.27
C ASP A 13 12.03 12.74 -5.62
N PRO A 14 12.22 13.61 -6.65
CA PRO A 14 13.55 14.10 -7.01
C PRO A 14 14.15 15.11 -6.02
N GLU A 15 13.34 15.70 -5.13
CA GLU A 15 13.75 16.69 -4.14
C GLU A 15 14.18 16.02 -2.82
N TYR A 16 13.50 14.93 -2.43
CA TYR A 16 13.71 14.27 -1.14
C TYR A 16 14.24 12.82 -1.30
N PRO A 17 15.48 12.52 -0.87
CA PRO A 17 16.00 11.16 -0.92
C PRO A 17 15.19 10.24 -0.01
N CYS A 18 14.82 9.08 -0.55
CA CYS A 18 13.85 8.17 0.04
C CYS A 18 14.50 6.84 0.47
N PHE A 19 14.26 6.41 1.72
CA PHE A 19 14.91 5.25 2.34
C PHE A 19 13.91 4.29 2.97
N TYR A 20 14.18 2.99 2.89
CA TYR A 20 13.35 1.98 3.54
C TYR A 20 13.64 1.90 5.04
N TYR A 21 12.60 1.94 5.87
CA TYR A 21 12.68 1.96 7.34
C TYR A 21 13.58 0.86 7.95
N LYS A 22 13.68 -0.33 7.34
CA LYS A 22 14.49 -1.44 7.86
C LYS A 22 15.97 -1.39 7.46
N HIS A 23 16.36 -0.50 6.55
CA HIS A 23 17.75 -0.35 6.14
C HIS A 23 18.44 0.72 7.00
N ALA A 24 19.70 0.46 7.35
CA ALA A 24 20.52 1.43 8.07
C ALA A 24 20.82 2.64 7.16
N PHE A 25 20.61 3.85 7.70
CA PHE A 25 20.99 5.08 7.02
C PHE A 25 22.45 5.40 7.34
N ASN A 26 23.28 5.42 6.30
CA ASN A 26 24.72 5.59 6.38
C ASN A 26 25.13 6.85 5.61
N PRO A 27 25.05 8.05 6.22
CA PRO A 27 25.36 9.30 5.55
C PRO A 27 26.87 9.43 5.29
N VAL A 28 27.21 10.09 4.18
CA VAL A 28 28.59 10.40 3.78
C VAL A 28 28.68 11.87 3.38
N PHE A 29 29.38 12.65 4.20
CA PHE A 29 29.51 14.09 4.02
C PHE A 29 30.76 14.45 3.21
N ARG A 30 30.64 15.47 2.35
CA ARG A 30 31.75 16.06 1.59
C ARG A 30 31.80 17.56 1.82
N VAL A 31 32.98 18.07 2.08
CA VAL A 31 33.22 19.52 2.16
C VAL A 31 33.57 20.02 0.76
N LEU A 32 32.92 21.09 0.32
CA LEU A 32 33.24 21.77 -0.93
C LEU A 32 34.04 23.04 -0.63
N ASP A 33 35.27 23.11 -1.14
CA ASP A 33 36.01 24.36 -1.21
C ASP A 33 35.44 25.21 -2.36
N VAL A 34 34.72 26.27 -2.00
CA VAL A 34 34.08 27.20 -2.94
C VAL A 34 35.07 28.01 -3.78
N MET A 35 36.33 28.16 -3.33
CA MET A 35 37.36 28.91 -4.05
C MET A 35 38.07 28.06 -5.12
N THR A 36 38.27 26.76 -4.85
CA THR A 36 38.92 25.84 -5.80
C THR A 36 37.97 24.91 -6.55
N GLY A 37 36.70 24.86 -6.15
CA GLY A 37 35.68 23.94 -6.68
C GLY A 37 35.93 22.47 -6.31
N LYS A 38 36.89 22.17 -5.43
CA LYS A 38 37.25 20.81 -5.05
C LYS A 38 36.38 20.32 -3.90
N SER A 39 35.83 19.11 -4.04
CA SER A 39 35.20 18.40 -2.93
C SER A 39 36.17 17.40 -2.30
N SER A 40 36.25 17.41 -0.97
CA SER A 40 36.92 16.40 -0.15
C SER A 40 35.90 15.65 0.70
N LEU A 41 36.27 14.46 1.15
CA LEU A 41 35.49 13.70 2.12
C LEU A 41 35.62 14.34 3.50
N PHE A 42 34.52 14.49 4.24
CA PHE A 42 34.59 14.88 5.64
C PHE A 42 34.94 13.65 6.49
N THR A 43 36.10 13.67 7.13
CA THR A 43 36.58 12.60 8.03
C THR A 43 36.62 13.04 9.49
N GLY A 44 36.01 14.18 9.80
CA GLY A 44 35.95 14.73 11.15
C GLY A 44 34.87 14.08 12.02
N GLN A 45 34.82 14.49 13.28
CA GLN A 45 33.76 14.10 14.21
C GLN A 45 32.52 14.98 14.01
N TYR A 46 31.33 14.41 14.18
CA TYR A 46 30.08 15.17 14.13
C TYR A 46 29.01 14.56 15.02
N ASN A 47 28.07 15.38 15.48
CA ASN A 47 26.81 14.90 16.03
C ASN A 47 25.71 15.00 14.96
N MET A 48 24.69 14.16 15.10
CA MET A 48 23.51 14.15 14.26
C MET A 48 22.26 14.12 15.14
N LYS A 49 21.23 14.88 14.79
CA LYS A 49 19.93 14.88 15.47
C LYS A 49 18.80 14.94 14.45
N VAL A 50 17.70 14.24 14.74
CA VAL A 50 16.42 14.52 14.09
C VAL A 50 15.82 15.74 14.80
N ILE A 51 15.64 16.83 14.05
CA ILE A 51 15.18 18.13 14.55
C ILE A 51 13.74 18.46 14.19
N GLY A 52 13.08 17.63 13.38
CA GLY A 52 11.69 17.81 13.00
C GLY A 52 11.19 16.72 12.06
N GLY A 53 9.92 16.82 11.66
CA GLY A 53 9.34 15.94 10.66
C GLY A 53 7.85 16.11 10.41
N SER A 54 7.30 15.30 9.51
CA SER A 54 5.86 15.26 9.19
C SER A 54 5.43 13.92 8.59
N ALA A 55 4.19 13.52 8.89
CA ALA A 55 3.49 12.40 8.28
C ALA A 55 2.69 12.79 7.02
N GLU A 56 2.32 14.07 6.88
CA GLU A 56 1.44 14.53 5.80
C GLU A 56 2.21 15.00 4.55
N GLY A 57 3.49 15.40 4.71
CA GLY A 57 4.35 15.81 3.61
C GLY A 57 5.43 16.82 4.01
N PRO A 58 6.33 17.20 3.08
CA PRO A 58 7.42 18.13 3.37
C PRO A 58 6.92 19.55 3.66
N GLY A 59 5.75 19.94 3.14
CA GLY A 59 5.15 21.26 3.36
C GLY A 59 4.53 21.48 4.75
N SER A 60 4.42 20.43 5.57
CA SER A 60 3.87 20.49 6.95
C SER A 60 4.87 19.99 8.00
N ILE A 61 6.16 20.09 7.71
CA ILE A 61 7.25 19.76 8.65
C ILE A 61 7.15 20.63 9.90
N GLU A 62 7.05 19.99 11.06
CA GLU A 62 7.14 20.63 12.37
C GLU A 62 8.52 20.39 12.99
N TYR A 63 9.14 21.46 13.47
CA TYR A 63 10.42 21.40 14.19
C TYR A 63 10.20 21.13 15.68
N PHE A 64 11.03 20.25 16.24
CA PHE A 64 10.95 19.83 17.62
C PHE A 64 11.46 20.91 18.57
N ASN A 65 10.75 21.10 19.69
CA ASN A 65 11.19 21.98 20.76
C ASN A 65 12.35 21.36 21.59
N GLY A 66 12.95 22.13 22.49
CA GLY A 66 14.11 21.70 23.28
C GLY A 66 13.90 20.45 24.17
N GLU A 67 12.66 20.16 24.57
CA GLU A 67 12.31 18.97 25.35
C GLU A 67 12.16 17.75 24.42
N GLN A 68 11.44 17.91 23.32
CA GLN A 68 11.27 16.90 22.27
C GLN A 68 12.62 16.48 21.65
N LEU A 69 13.50 17.45 21.37
CA LEU A 69 14.86 17.21 20.87
C LEU A 69 15.65 16.28 21.81
N GLN A 70 15.55 16.49 23.12
CA GLN A 70 16.17 15.59 24.11
C GLN A 70 15.46 14.24 24.13
N GLN A 71 14.13 14.24 24.27
CA GLN A 71 13.31 13.02 24.40
C GLN A 71 13.50 12.02 23.24
N PHE A 72 13.58 12.52 22.00
CA PHE A 72 13.58 11.68 20.80
C PHE A 72 14.97 11.28 20.29
N ASN A 73 16.03 11.99 20.69
CA ASN A 73 17.43 11.74 20.25
C ASN A 73 18.33 11.12 21.35
N LEU A 74 17.97 11.21 22.63
CA LEU A 74 18.80 10.68 23.73
C LEU A 74 18.86 9.16 23.76
N GLN A 75 20.08 8.62 23.71
CA GLN A 75 20.35 7.19 23.75
C GLN A 75 20.45 6.68 25.21
N ASN A 76 19.41 6.93 26.02
CA ASN A 76 19.33 6.52 27.43
C ASN A 76 18.42 5.30 27.69
N GLY A 77 17.64 4.85 26.69
CA GLY A 77 16.68 3.75 26.83
C GLY A 77 15.46 4.04 27.71
N LEU A 78 15.24 5.30 28.10
CA LEU A 78 14.11 5.75 28.94
C LEU A 78 13.06 6.54 28.16
N GLY A 79 13.43 7.15 27.02
CA GLY A 79 12.54 7.92 26.15
C GLY A 79 12.18 7.18 24.85
N PRO A 80 11.09 7.58 24.15
CA PRO A 80 10.72 7.03 22.86
C PRO A 80 11.67 7.50 21.76
N THR A 81 12.67 6.71 21.42
CA THR A 81 13.68 7.08 20.43
C THR A 81 13.14 7.00 19.00
N ILE A 82 13.48 8.00 18.18
CA ILE A 82 13.20 7.94 16.73
C ILE A 82 14.22 7.05 16.01
N TRP A 83 15.47 7.09 16.45
CA TRP A 83 16.62 6.43 15.86
C TRP A 83 17.66 6.08 16.93
N LYS A 84 18.59 5.19 16.58
CA LYS A 84 19.81 4.90 17.36
C LYS A 84 21.00 4.62 16.44
N PRO A 85 22.26 4.71 16.91
CA PRO A 85 23.40 4.21 16.17
C PRO A 85 23.23 2.73 15.79
N GLU A 86 23.76 2.36 14.64
CA GLU A 86 23.88 0.95 14.21
C GLU A 86 24.83 0.22 15.15
N ASP A 87 26.03 0.78 15.37
CA ASP A 87 27.01 0.29 16.34
C ASP A 87 26.83 0.90 17.74
N SER A 88 26.27 0.11 18.65
CA SER A 88 26.09 0.50 20.06
C SER A 88 27.37 0.49 20.90
N ASN A 89 28.45 -0.14 20.42
CA ASN A 89 29.62 -0.44 21.25
C ASN A 89 30.52 0.77 21.58
N GLY A 90 30.40 1.87 20.84
CA GLY A 90 31.19 3.09 21.05
C GLY A 90 30.44 4.27 21.70
N HIS A 91 29.13 4.13 21.93
CA HIS A 91 28.26 5.25 22.28
C HIS A 91 27.86 5.24 23.76
N SER A 92 28.17 6.31 24.49
CA SER A 92 27.90 6.41 25.92
C SER A 92 26.41 6.61 26.22
N ASN A 93 25.88 5.72 27.06
CA ASN A 93 24.48 5.76 27.50
C ASN A 93 24.11 7.15 28.04
N GLY A 94 23.11 7.79 27.41
CA GLY A 94 22.57 9.08 27.85
C GLY A 94 23.18 10.34 27.24
N SER A 95 23.98 10.24 26.18
CA SER A 95 24.38 11.40 25.37
C SER A 95 23.87 11.29 23.92
N VAL A 96 23.99 12.37 23.14
CA VAL A 96 23.82 12.30 21.68
C VAL A 96 25.09 11.67 21.09
N PRO A 97 24.95 10.64 20.24
CA PRO A 97 26.06 9.99 19.54
C PRO A 97 27.01 10.95 18.80
N ILE A 98 28.30 10.62 18.83
CA ILE A 98 29.35 11.30 18.05
C ILE A 98 29.83 10.32 16.98
N PHE A 99 29.56 10.66 15.74
CA PHE A 99 29.86 9.86 14.55
C PHE A 99 31.19 10.27 13.92
N GLN A 100 31.74 9.35 13.13
CA GLN A 100 32.88 9.56 12.23
C GLN A 100 32.56 8.97 10.86
N HIS A 101 33.47 9.11 9.89
CA HIS A 101 33.23 8.62 8.52
C HIS A 101 33.09 7.09 8.43
N ASP A 102 33.86 6.36 9.23
CA ASP A 102 33.88 4.90 9.30
C ASP A 102 32.73 4.32 10.14
N CYS A 103 32.20 5.11 11.07
CA CYS A 103 31.09 4.76 11.95
C CYS A 103 29.99 5.85 11.87
N SER A 104 29.23 5.88 10.77
CA SER A 104 28.13 6.85 10.54
C SER A 104 26.72 6.25 10.61
N GLY A 105 26.60 4.91 10.65
CA GLY A 105 25.33 4.21 10.52
C GLY A 105 24.33 4.47 11.66
N ILE A 106 23.08 4.71 11.28
CA ILE A 106 21.93 4.73 12.20
C ILE A 106 20.85 3.75 11.73
N VAL A 107 20.04 3.29 12.68
CA VAL A 107 18.82 2.52 12.40
C VAL A 107 17.60 3.21 12.99
N TRP A 108 16.50 3.19 12.24
CA TRP A 108 15.22 3.76 12.63
C TRP A 108 14.56 2.89 13.71
N ARG A 109 13.78 3.54 14.59
CA ARG A 109 13.20 2.91 15.80
C ARG A 109 11.74 3.30 16.03
N CYS A 110 11.39 4.57 15.81
CA CYS A 110 10.04 5.12 15.93
C CYS A 110 9.24 4.56 17.12
N GLU A 111 9.84 4.60 18.31
CA GLU A 111 9.27 3.98 19.51
C GLU A 111 8.00 4.72 19.97
N GLN A 112 7.09 4.00 20.63
CA GLN A 112 5.75 4.49 21.00
C GLN A 112 5.81 5.79 21.81
N GLY A 113 5.28 6.88 21.24
CA GLY A 113 5.33 8.23 21.82
C GLY A 113 6.25 9.18 21.05
N SER A 114 7.03 8.69 20.09
CA SER A 114 7.64 9.50 19.03
C SER A 114 6.62 9.80 17.92
N PRO A 115 6.77 10.91 17.16
CA PRO A 115 5.79 11.32 16.15
C PRO A 115 5.73 10.37 14.92
N CYS A 116 6.72 9.50 14.72
CA CYS A 116 6.72 8.51 13.65
C CYS A 116 6.20 7.11 14.06
N ALA A 117 5.74 6.93 15.32
CA ALA A 117 5.25 5.65 15.84
C ALA A 117 3.80 5.29 15.44
N SER A 118 3.02 6.24 14.95
CA SER A 118 1.60 6.07 14.60
C SER A 118 1.25 6.89 13.37
N VAL A 119 1.99 6.63 12.28
CA VAL A 119 1.78 7.27 10.98
C VAL A 119 0.63 6.56 10.26
N PRO A 120 -0.42 7.28 9.83
CA PRO A 120 -1.54 6.69 9.11
C PRO A 120 -1.11 6.17 7.74
N MET A 121 -1.67 5.02 7.33
CA MET A 121 -1.44 4.49 5.99
C MET A 121 -2.40 5.10 4.97
N HIS A 122 -1.87 5.62 3.86
CA HIS A 122 -2.65 6.11 2.73
C HIS A 122 -2.76 5.02 1.65
N PHE A 123 -3.67 4.07 1.86
CA PHE A 123 -3.88 2.93 0.95
C PHE A 123 -4.00 3.39 -0.53
N PRO A 124 -3.25 2.78 -1.48
CA PRO A 124 -2.51 1.51 -1.37
C PRO A 124 -1.09 1.60 -0.79
N TRP A 125 -0.62 2.79 -0.41
CA TRP A 125 0.77 3.02 -0.03
C TRP A 125 1.04 2.69 1.45
N PRO A 126 2.26 2.20 1.78
CA PRO A 126 2.68 2.05 3.17
C PRO A 126 2.79 3.43 3.86
N PRO A 127 2.83 3.49 5.21
CA PRO A 127 3.11 4.74 5.92
C PRO A 127 4.50 5.28 5.54
N GLU A 128 4.55 6.60 5.37
CA GLU A 128 5.75 7.37 5.01
C GLU A 128 5.90 8.56 5.98
N TYR A 129 7.12 8.93 6.33
CA TYR A 129 7.40 10.06 7.21
C TYR A 129 8.63 10.82 6.72
N TYR A 130 8.55 12.16 6.77
CA TYR A 130 9.65 13.05 6.43
C TYR A 130 10.40 13.41 7.71
N PHE A 131 11.71 13.20 7.74
CA PHE A 131 12.58 13.58 8.86
C PHE A 131 13.49 14.73 8.43
N VAL A 132 13.58 15.77 9.27
CA VAL A 132 14.63 16.79 9.16
C VAL A 132 15.78 16.41 10.07
N ILE A 133 16.98 16.37 9.51
CA ILE A 133 18.20 15.94 10.19
C ILE A 133 19.19 17.11 10.21
N GLU A 134 19.60 17.51 11.41
CA GLU A 134 20.76 18.39 11.64
C GLU A 134 22.02 17.54 11.78
N VAL A 135 23.10 17.94 11.11
CA VAL A 135 24.46 17.42 11.29
C VAL A 135 25.43 18.56 11.53
N THR A 136 26.20 18.48 12.61
CA THR A 136 27.24 19.48 12.91
C THR A 136 28.48 18.92 13.60
N ASN A 137 29.66 19.43 13.26
CA ASN A 137 30.92 19.16 13.97
C ASN A 137 31.11 20.05 15.21
N ARG A 138 30.20 21.01 15.44
CA ARG A 138 30.27 21.98 16.53
C ARG A 138 30.46 21.29 17.88
N GLN A 139 31.46 21.74 18.63
CA GLN A 139 31.84 21.28 19.98
C GLN A 139 32.29 19.80 20.09
N VAL A 140 32.28 19.02 19.01
CA VAL A 140 32.73 17.62 19.03
C VAL A 140 34.08 17.42 18.34
N ASP A 141 34.33 18.08 17.20
CA ASP A 141 35.60 17.92 16.50
C ASP A 141 36.68 18.91 16.94
N LEU A 142 37.35 18.56 18.04
CA LEU A 142 38.47 19.30 18.62
C LEU A 142 39.76 19.30 17.75
N TYR A 143 39.84 18.44 16.73
CA TYR A 143 41.02 18.27 15.88
C TYR A 143 40.84 18.84 14.46
N SER A 144 39.59 19.07 14.03
CA SER A 144 39.33 19.86 12.83
C SER A 144 39.88 21.28 12.98
N THR A 145 40.52 21.76 11.93
CA THR A 145 40.81 23.19 11.74
C THR A 145 39.54 24.02 11.95
N TYR A 146 39.65 25.21 12.55
CA TYR A 146 38.65 26.23 12.98
C TYR A 146 37.28 26.40 12.27
N CYS A 147 36.96 25.64 11.22
CA CYS A 147 35.69 25.59 10.52
C CYS A 147 34.61 24.84 11.32
N GLU A 148 33.58 25.58 11.75
CA GLU A 148 32.30 25.00 12.16
C GLU A 148 31.48 24.69 10.89
N PHE A 149 31.09 23.44 10.74
CA PHE A 149 30.17 22.96 9.71
C PHE A 149 28.84 22.60 10.36
N SER A 150 27.74 23.11 9.81
CA SER A 150 26.39 22.64 10.11
C SER A 150 25.61 22.51 8.82
N THR A 151 24.78 21.47 8.71
CA THR A 151 23.89 21.25 7.58
C THR A 151 22.59 20.61 8.07
N GLU A 152 21.48 21.09 7.52
CA GLU A 152 20.15 20.52 7.71
C GLU A 152 19.67 19.96 6.38
N PHE A 153 19.11 18.76 6.40
CA PHE A 153 18.52 18.14 5.21
C PHE A 153 17.32 17.27 5.58
N THR A 154 16.36 17.21 4.66
CA THR A 154 15.15 16.41 4.81
C THR A 154 15.30 15.09 4.06
N ILE A 155 14.92 13.99 4.69
CA ILE A 155 14.81 12.67 4.04
C ILE A 155 13.38 12.15 4.15
N LYS A 156 12.99 11.29 3.22
CA LYS A 156 11.74 10.53 3.26
C LYS A 156 12.03 9.10 3.72
N VAL A 157 11.31 8.58 4.71
CA VAL A 157 11.39 7.18 5.14
C VAL A 157 10.05 6.51 4.96
N HIS A 158 10.03 5.38 4.25
CA HIS A 158 8.80 4.63 3.93
C HIS A 158 8.81 3.23 4.55
N GLY A 159 7.62 2.65 4.68
CA GLY A 159 7.47 1.29 5.20
C GLY A 159 7.70 1.20 6.71
N LEU A 160 7.34 2.27 7.43
CA LEU A 160 7.32 2.33 8.89
C LEU A 160 6.45 1.21 9.47
N GLU A 161 6.77 0.77 10.68
CA GLU A 161 5.98 -0.24 11.37
C GLU A 161 4.59 0.32 11.74
N LEU A 162 3.53 -0.38 11.31
CA LEU A 162 2.15 -0.06 11.66
C LEU A 162 1.97 -0.18 13.18
N SER A 163 1.24 0.76 13.78
CA SER A 163 0.95 0.68 15.20
C SER A 163 0.11 -0.56 15.52
N LYS A 164 0.18 -1.03 16.77
CA LYS A 164 -0.62 -2.17 17.23
C LYS A 164 -2.12 -1.93 17.02
N TYR A 165 -2.57 -0.68 17.13
CA TYR A 165 -3.97 -0.30 16.91
C TYR A 165 -4.37 -0.42 15.44
N ASP A 166 -3.52 0.03 14.52
CA ASP A 166 -3.78 -0.06 13.08
C ASP A 166 -3.82 -1.52 12.62
N LEU A 167 -2.88 -2.35 13.09
CA LEU A 167 -2.88 -3.79 12.82
C LEU A 167 -4.15 -4.47 13.34
N MET A 168 -4.58 -4.16 14.58
CA MET A 168 -5.82 -4.70 15.13
C MET A 168 -7.06 -4.20 14.36
N ALA A 169 -7.08 -2.95 13.92
CA ALA A 169 -8.15 -2.39 13.10
C ALA A 169 -8.23 -3.09 11.73
N ILE A 170 -7.10 -3.24 11.02
CA ILE A 170 -7.03 -3.92 9.72
C ILE A 170 -7.53 -5.36 9.84
N VAL A 171 -7.06 -6.12 10.84
CA VAL A 171 -7.53 -7.49 11.08
C VAL A 171 -9.02 -7.50 11.41
N GLY A 172 -9.49 -6.63 12.30
CA GLY A 172 -10.90 -6.52 12.68
C GLY A 172 -11.81 -6.23 11.48
N TRP A 173 -11.48 -5.22 10.67
CA TRP A 173 -12.22 -4.89 9.45
C TRP A 173 -12.18 -6.03 8.43
N SER A 174 -11.03 -6.70 8.24
CA SER A 174 -10.93 -7.83 7.32
C SER A 174 -11.85 -9.00 7.69
N LEU A 175 -12.01 -9.27 9.00
CA LEU A 175 -12.93 -10.29 9.51
C LEU A 175 -14.40 -9.87 9.30
N VAL A 176 -14.74 -8.61 9.58
CA VAL A 176 -16.09 -8.07 9.34
C VAL A 176 -16.46 -8.16 7.86
N PHE A 177 -15.61 -7.68 6.96
CA PHE A 177 -15.85 -7.78 5.52
C PHE A 177 -15.95 -9.23 5.06
N SER A 178 -15.09 -10.13 5.55
CA SER A 178 -15.15 -11.56 5.22
C SER A 178 -16.49 -12.19 5.63
N LEU A 179 -17.00 -11.88 6.83
CA LEU A 179 -18.32 -12.36 7.29
C LEU A 179 -19.47 -11.79 6.46
N VAL A 180 -19.40 -10.52 6.05
CA VAL A 180 -20.38 -9.90 5.14
C VAL A 180 -20.35 -10.58 3.77
N PHE A 181 -19.17 -10.81 3.19
CA PHE A 181 -19.05 -11.54 1.92
C PHE A 181 -19.58 -12.99 2.01
N ILE A 182 -19.29 -13.71 3.10
CA ILE A 182 -19.79 -15.08 3.31
C ILE A 182 -21.32 -15.08 3.46
N THR A 183 -21.91 -14.15 4.22
CA THR A 183 -23.38 -14.09 4.41
C THR A 183 -24.11 -13.70 3.11
N ILE A 184 -23.58 -12.77 2.33
CA ILE A 184 -24.08 -12.46 0.98
C ILE A 184 -23.98 -13.70 0.08
N PHE A 185 -22.83 -14.37 0.04
CA PHE A 185 -22.62 -15.57 -0.79
C PHE A 185 -23.61 -16.70 -0.44
N VAL A 186 -23.79 -16.99 0.86
CA VAL A 186 -24.73 -18.02 1.34
C VAL A 186 -26.18 -17.65 1.03
N THR A 187 -26.60 -16.40 1.26
CA THR A 187 -27.98 -15.97 0.98
C THR A 187 -28.30 -15.97 -0.51
N CYS A 188 -27.41 -15.48 -1.37
CA CYS A 188 -27.54 -15.58 -2.82
C CYS A 188 -27.60 -17.04 -3.31
N HIS A 189 -26.78 -17.93 -2.75
CA HIS A 189 -26.80 -19.36 -3.11
C HIS A 189 -28.11 -20.05 -2.67
N GLN A 190 -28.61 -19.73 -1.48
CA GLN A 190 -29.91 -20.26 -1.02
C GLN A 190 -31.07 -19.75 -1.87
N HIS A 191 -31.09 -18.48 -2.26
CA HIS A 191 -32.11 -17.93 -3.16
C HIS A 191 -32.15 -18.69 -4.50
N LYS A 192 -30.99 -18.91 -5.14
CA LYS A 192 -30.86 -19.67 -6.39
C LYS A 192 -31.35 -21.12 -6.27
N SER A 193 -31.15 -21.75 -5.11
CA SER A 193 -31.62 -23.12 -4.80
C SER A 193 -33.12 -23.20 -4.44
N GLY A 194 -33.69 -22.12 -3.90
CA GLY A 194 -35.12 -22.01 -3.62
C GLY A 194 -35.94 -21.92 -4.91
N ASP A 195 -35.52 -21.04 -5.83
CA ASP A 195 -36.24 -20.77 -7.08
C ASP A 195 -36.37 -22.01 -7.97
N THR A 196 -35.32 -22.84 -8.01
CA THR A 196 -35.31 -24.12 -8.75
C THR A 196 -36.31 -25.14 -8.18
N LYS A 197 -36.62 -25.11 -6.87
CA LYS A 197 -37.62 -26.00 -6.26
C LYS A 197 -39.03 -25.52 -6.59
N THR A 198 -39.30 -24.22 -6.51
CA THR A 198 -40.61 -23.62 -6.81
C THR A 198 -41.03 -23.87 -8.27
N HIS A 199 -40.10 -23.73 -9.22
CA HIS A 199 -40.36 -24.06 -10.62
C HIS A 199 -40.66 -25.55 -10.85
N ARG A 200 -39.95 -26.45 -10.15
CA ARG A 200 -40.17 -27.90 -10.26
C ARG A 200 -41.50 -28.34 -9.65
N GLN A 201 -42.00 -27.62 -8.64
CA GLN A 201 -43.29 -27.88 -7.99
C GLN A 201 -44.47 -27.38 -8.85
N LYS A 202 -44.41 -26.17 -9.42
CA LYS A 202 -45.44 -25.67 -10.37
C LYS A 202 -45.61 -26.58 -11.59
N ARG A 203 -44.54 -27.24 -12.06
CA ARG A 203 -44.62 -28.17 -13.21
C ARG A 203 -45.32 -29.51 -12.87
N LYS A 204 -45.56 -29.83 -11.59
CA LYS A 204 -46.29 -31.04 -11.16
C LYS A 204 -47.79 -30.84 -11.00
N THR A 205 -48.26 -29.61 -10.73
CA THR A 205 -49.69 -29.32 -10.45
C THR A 205 -50.52 -29.00 -11.70
N SER A 206 -49.91 -28.83 -12.88
CA SER A 206 -50.62 -28.46 -14.12
C SER A 206 -51.04 -29.65 -15.00
N ARG A 207 -51.18 -30.86 -14.45
CA ARG A 207 -51.64 -32.06 -15.19
C ARG A 207 -53.02 -32.53 -14.73
N VAL A 208 -54.02 -31.65 -14.86
CA VAL A 208 -55.43 -32.05 -14.86
C VAL A 208 -55.79 -32.39 -16.30
N VAL A 209 -56.07 -33.66 -16.56
CA VAL A 209 -56.54 -34.13 -17.88
C VAL A 209 -58.05 -33.91 -17.93
N PRO A 210 -58.62 -33.25 -18.96
CA PRO A 210 -60.06 -33.13 -19.10
C PRO A 210 -60.69 -34.50 -19.38
N MET A 211 -61.80 -34.77 -18.71
CA MET A 211 -62.59 -36.00 -18.87
C MET A 211 -63.39 -35.93 -20.18
N PRO A 212 -63.45 -37.00 -21.00
CA PRO A 212 -64.19 -36.96 -22.26
C PRO A 212 -65.69 -36.99 -21.99
N THR A 213 -66.42 -36.04 -22.60
CA THR A 213 -67.88 -36.07 -22.69
C THR A 213 -68.29 -37.24 -23.60
N ILE A 214 -69.20 -38.08 -23.12
CA ILE A 214 -69.86 -39.09 -23.96
C ILE A 214 -71.02 -38.39 -24.68
N THR A 215 -70.94 -38.28 -26.00
CA THR A 215 -72.06 -37.92 -26.86
C THR A 215 -72.73 -39.18 -27.35
N GLU A 216 -74.06 -39.27 -27.24
CA GLU A 216 -74.84 -40.35 -27.82
C GLU A 216 -74.79 -40.28 -29.36
N VAL A 217 -74.78 -41.46 -29.99
CA VAL A 217 -74.84 -41.62 -31.45
C VAL A 217 -76.30 -41.81 -31.83
N ASP A 218 -76.89 -40.81 -32.47
CA ASP A 218 -78.12 -40.98 -33.24
C ASP A 218 -77.77 -41.33 -34.70
N ILE A 219 -78.50 -42.30 -35.25
CA ILE A 219 -78.28 -42.85 -36.59
C ILE A 219 -79.32 -42.26 -37.54
N SER A 220 -78.87 -41.62 -38.62
CA SER A 220 -79.66 -41.45 -39.84
C SER A 220 -78.74 -41.26 -41.05
N ASP A 221 -79.13 -41.88 -42.17
CA ASP A 221 -78.42 -41.82 -43.46
C ASP A 221 -78.26 -40.38 -43.98
N ASP A 222 -77.13 -40.07 -44.63
CA ASP A 222 -77.12 -39.94 -46.09
C ASP A 222 -75.71 -39.70 -46.70
N SER A 223 -75.51 -40.28 -47.88
CA SER A 223 -74.62 -39.91 -49.01
C SER A 223 -73.23 -39.25 -48.84
N GLU A 224 -72.23 -39.94 -49.41
CA GLU A 224 -71.21 -39.45 -50.36
C GLU A 224 -69.94 -38.64 -49.95
N THR A 225 -68.81 -39.31 -50.21
CA THR A 225 -67.54 -38.83 -50.85
C THR A 225 -66.57 -37.89 -50.14
N GLU A 226 -65.31 -38.39 -50.06
CA GLU A 226 -64.02 -37.71 -50.35
C GLU A 226 -63.60 -36.45 -49.55
N GLU A 227 -62.31 -36.12 -49.36
CA GLU A 227 -61.01 -36.84 -49.33
C GLU A 227 -59.97 -35.82 -48.77
N VAL A 228 -58.70 -36.20 -48.74
CA VAL A 228 -57.48 -35.34 -48.69
C VAL A 228 -56.92 -34.89 -47.33
N ILE A 229 -55.65 -35.28 -47.18
CA ILE A 229 -54.67 -35.04 -46.11
C ILE A 229 -53.78 -33.85 -46.51
N ASN A 230 -53.10 -33.19 -45.55
CA ASN A 230 -51.70 -32.66 -45.59
C ASN A 230 -51.48 -31.74 -44.36
N ILE A 231 -50.47 -31.84 -43.49
CA ILE A 231 -49.02 -32.17 -43.57
C ILE A 231 -48.17 -31.07 -44.24
N VAL A 232 -46.93 -30.92 -43.74
CA VAL A 232 -45.82 -29.97 -44.03
C VAL A 232 -45.72 -28.88 -42.95
N GLU A 233 -44.83 -28.91 -41.95
CA GLU A 233 -43.40 -29.31 -41.83
C GLU A 233 -42.41 -28.30 -42.46
N GLY A 234 -41.36 -27.91 -41.73
CA GLY A 234 -40.39 -26.90 -42.19
C GLY A 234 -39.43 -26.38 -41.10
N GLN A 235 -38.31 -27.08 -40.90
CA GLN A 235 -37.19 -26.65 -40.05
C GLN A 235 -36.26 -25.65 -40.76
N GLY A 236 -35.38 -24.94 -40.02
CA GLY A 236 -34.25 -24.20 -40.59
C GLY A 236 -33.21 -23.69 -39.57
N PHE A 237 -31.93 -24.04 -39.79
CA PHE A 237 -30.70 -23.70 -39.05
C PHE A 237 -29.66 -23.09 -40.06
N GLU A 238 -28.46 -22.57 -39.75
CA GLU A 238 -27.60 -22.61 -38.55
C GLU A 238 -26.62 -21.39 -38.48
N ALA A 239 -26.04 -21.14 -37.29
CA ALA A 239 -24.68 -20.59 -37.04
C ALA A 239 -24.23 -19.14 -37.39
N LEU A 240 -23.18 -18.74 -36.64
CA LEU A 240 -22.34 -17.51 -36.69
C LEU A 240 -21.07 -17.72 -37.55
N PRO A 241 -20.24 -16.68 -37.80
CA PRO A 241 -18.98 -16.54 -37.03
C PRO A 241 -18.50 -15.09 -36.75
N SER A 242 -17.27 -14.97 -36.23
CA SER A 242 -16.57 -13.81 -35.61
C SER A 242 -15.45 -13.16 -36.45
N GLU A 243 -14.97 -11.95 -36.11
CA GLU A 243 -13.55 -11.55 -36.34
C GLU A 243 -13.06 -10.32 -35.52
N ASP A 244 -11.71 -10.21 -35.36
CA ASP A 244 -10.94 -9.19 -34.62
C ASP A 244 -10.39 -8.06 -35.53
N THR A 245 -9.96 -6.91 -34.96
CA THR A 245 -8.87 -6.10 -35.57
C THR A 245 -8.10 -5.21 -34.55
N ILE A 246 -6.78 -5.10 -34.75
CA ILE A 246 -5.79 -4.33 -33.96
C ILE A 246 -5.28 -3.12 -34.79
N ASN A 247 -4.93 -1.97 -34.17
CA ASN A 247 -3.83 -1.13 -34.72
C ASN A 247 -3.11 -0.17 -33.75
N ARG A 248 -1.91 0.29 -34.14
CA ARG A 248 -0.88 0.95 -33.29
C ARG A 248 0.04 1.92 -34.07
N SER A 249 0.18 3.19 -33.64
CA SER A 249 1.21 4.16 -34.11
C SER A 249 1.26 5.37 -33.13
N ARG A 250 2.35 5.86 -32.51
CA ARG A 250 3.74 6.28 -32.84
C ARG A 250 3.94 7.71 -33.42
N ILE A 251 4.56 8.57 -32.58
CA ILE A 251 5.58 9.63 -32.87
C ILE A 251 5.16 10.88 -33.67
N SER A 252 5.27 12.10 -33.09
CA SER A 252 6.43 13.00 -33.30
C SER A 252 6.35 14.36 -32.56
N THR A 253 7.54 14.82 -32.17
CA THR A 253 7.98 16.16 -31.69
C THR A 253 7.28 17.42 -32.23
N ARG A 254 7.09 18.42 -31.35
CA ARG A 254 7.77 19.73 -31.49
C ARG A 254 7.97 20.38 -30.12
#